data_AF-A0A956HK92-F1
#
_entry.id   AF-A0A956HK92-F1
#
_cell.length_a   1.000
_cell.length_b   1.000
_cell.length_c   1.000
_cell.angle_alpha   90.00
_cell.angle_beta   90.00
_cell.angle_gamma   90.00
#
_symmetry.space_group_name_H-M   'P 1'
#
loop_
_entity.id
_entity.type
_entity.pdbx_description
1 polymer ?
#
loop_
_entity_poly.entity_id
_entity_poly.type
_entity_poly.pdbx_seq_one_letter_code
_entity_poly.pdbx_strand_id
1 'polypeptide(L)'
;MPALLTPGIARGGSAIEGPAPPPKTTEAPRASAPQDVSQGAGEASPAAPADDVSQETGEKPALVDYDQPTARPPAEAATPVRVPERIETVAIGVGLGPSAPGSLEELALVDALEATARASTLPKAEVRRLRAGAGDPRQICRERRDDLIVTIDYFPDREDPVVATYDCLLDRALGVRSSSAAREPGLVKVLWDEHRELVRRGVEERRAGLGINPKVRTGLIAGGAILAIGTAVALIVASALRTETAVITVGP
;
A
#
# COMPACT_ATOMS: atom_id res chain seq x y z
N MET A 1 20.76 -29.07 -68.72
CA MET A 1 19.46 -29.76 -68.65
C MET A 1 18.54 -28.96 -67.73
N PRO A 2 17.50 -28.30 -68.29
CA PRO A 2 16.49 -27.58 -67.52
C PRO A 2 15.21 -28.42 -67.30
N ALA A 3 14.38 -27.92 -66.37
CA ALA A 3 12.94 -28.22 -66.18
C ALA A 3 12.64 -29.58 -65.49
N LEU A 4 11.61 -29.78 -64.66
CA LEU A 4 10.24 -29.27 -64.62
C LEU A 4 9.62 -29.49 -63.21
N LEU A 5 8.66 -28.61 -62.87
CA LEU A 5 7.40 -28.82 -62.14
C LEU A 5 7.35 -29.58 -60.80
N THR A 6 6.72 -28.95 -59.82
CA THR A 6 5.80 -29.63 -58.89
C THR A 6 4.54 -28.76 -58.68
N PRO A 7 3.33 -29.35 -58.71
CA PRO A 7 2.06 -28.62 -58.69
C PRO A 7 1.56 -28.31 -57.27
N GLY A 8 0.69 -27.32 -57.20
CA GLY A 8 0.05 -26.86 -55.96
C GLY A 8 -1.02 -27.81 -55.41
N ILE A 9 -1.37 -27.58 -54.15
CA ILE A 9 -2.58 -28.10 -53.51
C ILE A 9 -3.34 -26.95 -52.84
N ALA A 10 -4.65 -27.01 -53.05
CA ALA A 10 -5.67 -26.01 -52.82
C ALA A 10 -5.77 -25.50 -51.37
N ARG A 11 -5.96 -24.18 -51.23
CA ARG A 11 -6.60 -23.56 -50.06
C ARG A 11 -8.11 -23.74 -50.20
N GLY A 12 -8.66 -24.69 -49.45
CA GLY A 12 -10.09 -24.80 -49.23
C GLY A 12 -10.57 -23.64 -48.36
N GLY A 13 -11.44 -22.80 -48.92
CA GLY A 13 -12.27 -21.89 -48.15
C GLY A 13 -13.35 -22.68 -47.41
N SER A 14 -13.47 -22.46 -46.11
CA SER A 14 -14.70 -22.74 -45.37
C SER A 14 -15.19 -21.42 -44.81
N ALA A 15 -16.25 -20.92 -45.47
CA ALA A 15 -17.17 -19.97 -44.91
C ALA A 15 -17.83 -20.63 -43.69
N ILE A 16 -17.66 -20.03 -42.51
CA ILE A 16 -18.52 -20.29 -41.37
C ILE A 16 -19.48 -19.11 -41.31
N GLU A 17 -20.65 -19.35 -41.89
CA GLU A 17 -21.84 -18.54 -41.79
C GLU A 17 -22.33 -18.62 -40.34
N GLY A 18 -22.08 -17.57 -39.56
CA GLY A 18 -22.56 -17.40 -38.19
C GLY A 18 -23.82 -16.52 -38.16
N PRO A 19 -24.80 -16.83 -37.31
CA PRO A 19 -26.18 -16.33 -37.42
C PRO A 19 -26.34 -14.85 -37.05
N ALA A 20 -27.38 -14.27 -37.66
CA ALA A 20 -27.81 -12.88 -37.61
C ALA A 20 -27.99 -12.29 -36.19
N PRO A 21 -27.73 -10.99 -36.00
CA PRO A 21 -28.05 -10.30 -34.75
C PRO A 21 -29.57 -10.11 -34.58
N PRO A 22 -30.09 -10.14 -33.33
CA PRO A 22 -31.49 -9.87 -33.05
C PRO A 22 -31.87 -8.41 -33.37
N PRO A 23 -33.14 -8.13 -33.67
CA PRO A 23 -33.61 -6.81 -34.09
C PRO A 23 -33.47 -5.77 -32.98
N LYS A 24 -33.01 -4.58 -33.37
CA LYS A 24 -32.98 -3.37 -32.55
C LYS A 24 -34.41 -2.97 -32.17
N THR A 25 -34.75 -3.08 -30.90
CA THR A 25 -35.95 -2.46 -30.35
C THR A 25 -35.69 -0.97 -30.17
N THR A 26 -36.36 -0.18 -31.00
CA THR A 26 -36.54 1.26 -30.87
C THR A 26 -37.34 1.56 -29.61
N GLU A 27 -36.75 2.27 -28.64
CA GLU A 27 -37.51 3.00 -27.64
C GLU A 27 -37.02 4.45 -27.59
N ALA A 28 -37.98 5.37 -27.70
CA ALA A 28 -37.80 6.79 -27.93
C ALA A 28 -37.32 7.53 -26.67
N PRO A 29 -36.60 8.66 -26.83
CA PRO A 29 -36.29 9.54 -25.70
C PRO A 29 -37.56 10.27 -25.23
N ARG A 30 -37.96 10.04 -23.97
CA ARG A 30 -38.90 10.92 -23.26
C ARG A 30 -38.20 12.23 -22.94
N ALA A 31 -38.66 13.30 -23.57
CA ALA A 31 -38.37 14.67 -23.20
C ALA A 31 -38.85 14.91 -21.76
N SER A 32 -37.93 15.30 -20.87
CA SER A 32 -38.27 15.89 -19.59
C SER A 32 -38.16 17.41 -19.72
N ALA A 33 -39.27 18.08 -19.40
CA ALA A 33 -39.43 19.52 -19.39
C ALA A 33 -38.53 20.21 -18.35
N PRO A 34 -38.14 21.48 -18.57
CA PRO A 34 -37.46 22.27 -17.55
C PRO A 34 -38.45 22.67 -16.44
N GLN A 35 -38.02 22.50 -15.18
CA GLN A 35 -38.67 23.13 -14.04
C GLN A 35 -38.18 24.58 -13.94
N ASP A 36 -39.15 25.47 -13.90
CA ASP A 36 -39.02 26.90 -13.64
C ASP A 36 -39.58 27.19 -12.22
N VAL A 37 -39.22 28.35 -11.67
CA VAL A 37 -39.70 28.98 -10.42
C VAL A 37 -39.14 28.35 -9.11
N SER A 38 -38.46 29.04 -8.18
CA SER A 38 -38.75 30.38 -7.65
C SER A 38 -37.54 30.96 -6.89
N GLN A 39 -37.05 32.13 -7.33
CA GLN A 39 -36.24 33.05 -6.53
C GLN A 39 -37.19 33.94 -5.72
N GLY A 40 -37.09 33.89 -4.39
CA GLY A 40 -37.78 34.79 -3.47
C GLY A 40 -36.76 35.49 -2.57
N ALA A 41 -36.64 36.79 -2.75
CA ALA A 41 -35.75 37.71 -2.05
C ALA A 41 -36.12 37.92 -0.57
N GLY A 42 -35.12 38.25 0.24
CA GLY A 42 -35.27 38.80 1.59
C GLY A 42 -34.05 39.66 1.93
N GLU A 43 -34.28 40.95 2.09
CA GLU A 43 -33.35 42.07 2.05
C GLU A 43 -33.05 42.61 3.47
N ALA A 44 -31.79 43.04 3.68
CA ALA A 44 -31.26 44.13 4.53
C ALA A 44 -31.34 44.15 6.10
N SER A 45 -30.12 44.14 6.71
CA SER A 45 -29.44 45.14 7.60
C SER A 45 -30.05 45.61 8.95
N PRO A 46 -29.33 46.26 9.93
CA PRO A 46 -27.90 46.62 10.06
C PRO A 46 -27.21 46.53 11.48
N ALA A 47 -25.87 46.74 11.50
CA ALA A 47 -24.97 47.48 12.45
C ALA A 47 -24.74 47.12 13.96
N ALA A 48 -23.46 46.79 14.29
CA ALA A 48 -22.46 47.37 15.24
C ALA A 48 -22.86 47.89 16.67
N PRO A 49 -21.99 47.94 17.72
CA PRO A 49 -20.56 48.33 17.67
C PRO A 49 -19.56 47.62 18.63
N ALA A 50 -18.33 48.14 18.60
CA ALA A 50 -17.10 47.74 19.28
C ALA A 50 -17.02 48.17 20.76
N ASP A 51 -16.12 47.53 21.51
CA ASP A 51 -15.54 48.05 22.76
C ASP A 51 -14.00 47.89 22.76
N ASP A 52 -13.40 48.92 23.32
CA ASP A 52 -11.99 49.32 23.39
C ASP A 52 -11.47 49.13 24.84
N VAL A 53 -10.19 49.44 25.09
CA VAL A 53 -9.56 49.71 26.42
C VAL A 53 -9.04 48.44 27.16
N SER A 54 -7.80 48.30 27.68
CA SER A 54 -6.72 49.24 28.04
C SER A 54 -5.36 48.52 28.15
N GLN A 55 -4.28 49.27 27.92
CA GLN A 55 -2.91 49.01 28.39
C GLN A 55 -2.77 49.34 29.89
N GLU A 56 -1.92 48.63 30.63
CA GLU A 56 -1.25 49.20 31.81
C GLU A 56 0.20 48.67 31.92
N THR A 57 1.11 49.60 32.22
CA THR A 57 2.56 49.48 32.33
C THR A 57 2.93 49.69 33.80
N GLY A 58 3.89 48.94 34.35
CA GLY A 58 4.57 49.28 35.62
C GLY A 58 5.27 48.06 36.21
N GLU A 59 6.59 47.93 36.15
CA GLU A 59 7.64 48.52 37.02
C GLU A 59 8.17 47.51 38.06
N LYS A 60 9.48 47.25 38.00
CA LYS A 60 10.36 46.43 38.90
C LYS A 60 10.99 47.39 39.96
N PRO A 61 11.86 47.02 40.96
CA PRO A 61 12.31 45.72 41.54
C PRO A 61 12.49 45.70 43.11
N ALA A 62 12.78 44.52 43.71
CA ALA A 62 13.79 44.28 44.78
C ALA A 62 13.67 42.81 45.30
N LEU A 63 14.64 41.90 45.09
CA LEU A 63 15.85 41.60 45.88
C LEU A 63 15.63 40.86 47.23
N VAL A 64 15.88 39.55 47.26
CA VAL A 64 16.49 38.74 48.35
C VAL A 64 17.16 37.54 47.65
N ASP A 65 18.48 37.51 47.42
CA ASP A 65 19.62 37.12 48.28
C ASP A 65 19.74 35.59 48.54
N TYR A 66 20.70 35.02 47.81
CA TYR A 66 21.53 33.82 47.95
C TYR A 66 21.05 32.59 48.74
N ASP A 67 20.96 31.47 48.03
CA ASP A 67 21.75 30.29 48.42
C ASP A 67 22.10 29.44 47.18
N GLN A 68 23.38 29.20 46.97
CA GLN A 68 23.91 28.35 45.90
C GLN A 68 24.43 27.07 46.58
N PRO A 69 24.06 25.88 46.08
CA PRO A 69 25.14 24.95 45.80
C PRO A 69 24.98 24.16 44.50
N THR A 70 26.14 24.00 43.86
CA THR A 70 26.51 23.00 42.85
C THR A 70 25.91 23.16 41.45
N ALA A 71 26.68 23.83 40.60
CA ALA A 71 26.60 23.74 39.15
C ALA A 71 26.67 22.27 38.71
N ARG A 72 25.54 21.72 38.29
CA ARG A 72 25.50 20.55 37.41
C ARG A 72 25.87 21.08 36.01
N PRO A 73 26.84 20.48 35.30
CA PRO A 73 27.18 20.94 33.95
C PRO A 73 25.89 20.89 33.09
N PRO A 74 25.70 21.85 32.16
CA PRO A 74 24.54 21.83 31.30
C PRO A 74 24.53 20.47 30.58
N ALA A 75 23.44 19.73 30.74
CA ALA A 75 23.21 18.54 29.92
C ALA A 75 23.33 19.01 28.47
N GLU A 76 24.38 18.56 27.78
CA GLU A 76 24.48 18.63 26.34
C GLU A 76 23.12 18.19 25.82
N ALA A 77 22.39 19.12 25.21
CA ALA A 77 21.17 18.82 24.50
C ALA A 77 21.54 17.71 23.52
N ALA A 78 21.09 16.49 23.80
CA ALA A 78 21.35 15.34 22.96
C ALA A 78 20.80 15.70 21.58
N THR A 79 21.70 16.09 20.68
CA THR A 79 21.37 16.33 19.29
C THR A 79 20.72 15.04 18.82
N PRO A 80 19.44 15.04 18.40
CA PRO A 80 18.82 13.82 17.93
C PRO A 80 19.70 13.32 16.79
N VAL A 81 20.29 12.14 16.98
CA VAL A 81 21.07 11.46 15.97
C VAL A 81 20.12 11.28 14.79
N ARG A 82 20.21 12.17 13.80
CA ARG A 82 19.50 12.03 12.53
C ARG A 82 20.15 10.85 11.83
N VAL A 83 19.64 9.65 12.12
CA VAL A 83 19.92 8.49 11.28
C VAL A 83 19.55 8.93 9.87
N PRO A 84 20.48 8.92 8.90
CA PRO A 84 20.13 9.29 7.55
C PRO A 84 19.01 8.35 7.12
N GLU A 85 17.82 8.90 6.87
CA GLU A 85 16.73 8.18 6.22
C GLU A 85 17.33 7.67 4.91
N ARG A 86 17.59 6.36 4.88
CA ARG A 86 18.03 5.70 3.67
C ARG A 86 16.95 6.02 2.65
N ILE A 87 17.31 6.57 1.48
CA ILE A 87 16.32 6.89 0.45
C ILE A 87 15.69 5.57 0.04
N GLU A 88 14.51 5.29 0.59
CA GLU A 88 13.73 4.11 0.31
C GLU A 88 13.15 4.27 -1.10
N THR A 89 13.36 3.25 -1.91
CA THR A 89 12.69 3.12 -3.21
C THR A 89 11.47 2.22 -3.00
N VAL A 90 10.30 2.70 -3.40
CA VAL A 90 9.02 1.99 -3.25
C VAL A 90 8.49 1.63 -4.64
N ALA A 91 8.17 0.36 -4.87
CA ALA A 91 7.54 -0.10 -6.11
C ALA A 91 6.03 0.15 -6.06
N ILE A 92 5.50 0.92 -7.01
CA ILE A 92 4.08 1.32 -7.03
C ILE A 92 3.40 0.88 -8.32
N GLY A 93 2.35 0.08 -8.18
CA GLY A 93 1.41 -0.24 -9.26
C GLY A 93 0.28 0.78 -9.31
N VAL A 94 0.11 1.46 -10.45
CA VAL A 94 -0.92 2.49 -10.65
C VAL A 94 -1.91 2.08 -11.72
N GLY A 95 -3.23 2.16 -11.47
CA GLY A 95 -4.22 1.84 -12.49
C GLY A 95 -5.68 2.05 -12.11
N LEU A 96 -6.56 1.34 -12.81
CA LEU A 96 -8.00 1.32 -12.54
C LEU A 96 -8.34 0.14 -11.63
N GLY A 97 -9.23 0.37 -10.68
CA GLY A 97 -9.82 -0.66 -9.84
C GLY A 97 -10.87 -1.49 -10.60
N PRO A 98 -11.32 -2.61 -10.03
CA PRO A 98 -12.28 -3.51 -10.67
C PRO A 98 -13.66 -2.89 -10.91
N SER A 99 -14.05 -1.86 -10.15
CA SER A 99 -15.34 -1.19 -10.31
C SER A 99 -15.29 0.03 -11.23
N ALA A 100 -14.09 0.45 -11.67
CA ALA A 100 -13.93 1.55 -12.60
C ALA A 100 -14.21 1.11 -14.06
N PRO A 101 -15.14 1.76 -14.79
CA PRO A 101 -15.52 1.40 -16.16
C PRO A 101 -14.44 1.71 -17.21
N GLY A 102 -13.45 2.55 -16.90
CA GLY A 102 -12.38 2.96 -17.81
C GLY A 102 -12.75 4.15 -18.70
N SER A 103 -13.50 5.11 -18.16
CA SER A 103 -13.82 6.36 -18.87
C SER A 103 -12.57 7.21 -19.15
N LEU A 104 -12.66 8.14 -20.10
CA LEU A 104 -11.54 9.04 -20.41
C LEU A 104 -11.13 9.89 -19.19
N GLU A 105 -12.09 10.27 -18.36
CA GLU A 105 -11.84 11.04 -17.14
C GLU A 105 -11.06 10.20 -16.10
N GLU A 106 -11.41 8.93 -15.95
CA GLU A 106 -10.70 8.00 -15.08
C GLU A 106 -9.27 7.73 -15.58
N LEU A 107 -9.10 7.57 -16.89
CA LEU A 107 -7.76 7.40 -17.47
C LEU A 107 -6.90 8.65 -17.25
N ALA A 108 -7.49 9.85 -17.34
CA ALA A 108 -6.79 11.10 -17.03
C ALA A 108 -6.41 11.20 -15.54
N LEU A 109 -7.23 10.67 -14.63
CA LEU A 109 -6.88 10.55 -13.21
C LEU A 109 -5.74 9.56 -12.98
N VAL A 110 -5.72 8.43 -13.69
CA VAL A 110 -4.62 7.46 -13.64
C VAL A 110 -3.33 8.07 -14.18
N ASP A 111 -3.39 8.83 -15.27
CA ASP A 111 -2.22 9.53 -15.82
C ASP A 111 -1.67 10.58 -14.84
N ALA A 112 -2.57 11.34 -14.19
CA ALA A 112 -2.20 12.28 -13.14
C ALA A 112 -1.55 11.58 -11.95
N LEU A 113 -2.13 10.45 -11.50
CA LEU A 113 -1.60 9.65 -10.40
C LEU A 113 -0.21 9.07 -10.74
N GLU A 114 -0.03 8.56 -11.96
CA GLU A 114 1.27 8.09 -12.45
C GLU A 114 2.31 9.22 -12.44
N ALA A 115 1.96 10.39 -12.96
CA ALA A 115 2.84 11.55 -12.99
C ALA A 115 3.23 12.00 -11.57
N THR A 116 2.26 12.13 -10.67
CA THR A 116 2.46 12.46 -9.26
C THR A 116 3.36 11.45 -8.57
N ALA A 117 3.12 10.15 -8.77
CA ALA A 117 3.93 9.11 -8.17
C ALA A 117 5.37 9.16 -8.70
N ARG A 118 5.58 9.32 -10.01
CA ARG A 118 6.91 9.43 -10.62
C ARG A 118 7.68 10.67 -10.15
N ALA A 119 6.97 11.75 -9.83
CA ALA A 119 7.56 12.98 -9.30
C ALA A 119 7.99 12.86 -7.83
N SER A 120 7.60 11.80 -7.12
CA SER A 120 7.96 11.60 -5.72
C SER A 120 9.47 11.34 -5.55
N THR A 121 10.09 12.13 -4.69
CA THR A 121 11.52 12.01 -4.34
C THR A 121 11.74 11.42 -2.95
N LEU A 122 10.73 11.46 -2.07
CA LEU A 122 10.79 11.01 -0.68
C LEU A 122 9.46 10.36 -0.25
N PRO A 123 9.31 9.02 -0.35
CA PRO A 123 10.27 8.07 -0.90
C PRO A 123 10.39 8.19 -2.43
N LYS A 124 11.47 7.65 -3.00
CA LYS A 124 11.59 7.53 -4.45
C LYS A 124 10.64 6.45 -4.94
N ALA A 125 9.85 6.72 -5.97
CA ALA A 125 8.89 5.74 -6.50
C ALA A 125 9.37 5.09 -7.80
N GLU A 126 9.32 3.77 -7.87
CA GLU A 126 9.38 3.00 -9.11
C GLU A 126 7.95 2.70 -9.57
N VAL A 127 7.47 3.47 -10.54
CA VAL A 127 6.06 3.44 -10.95
C VAL A 127 5.85 2.55 -12.17
N ARG A 128 4.87 1.66 -12.05
CA ARG A 128 4.42 0.76 -13.11
C ARG A 128 2.92 0.92 -13.32
N ARG A 129 2.52 1.06 -14.59
CA ARG A 129 1.10 1.08 -14.94
C ARG A 129 0.50 -0.32 -14.95
N LEU A 130 -0.64 -0.47 -14.30
CA LEU A 130 -1.44 -1.68 -14.32
C LEU A 130 -2.27 -1.71 -15.61
N ARG A 131 -2.54 -2.92 -16.09
CA ARG A 131 -3.42 -3.12 -17.25
C ARG A 131 -4.87 -2.91 -16.82
N ALA A 132 -5.72 -2.46 -17.74
CA ALA A 132 -7.16 -2.46 -17.50
C ALA A 132 -7.62 -3.88 -17.15
N GLY A 133 -8.45 -4.02 -16.11
CA GLY A 133 -8.88 -5.33 -15.61
C GLY A 133 -7.77 -6.17 -14.98
N ALA A 134 -6.71 -5.56 -14.41
CA ALA A 134 -5.65 -6.28 -13.70
C ALA A 134 -6.15 -7.11 -12.49
N GLY A 135 -7.40 -6.91 -12.09
CA GLY A 135 -8.05 -7.64 -11.01
C GLY A 135 -7.99 -6.91 -9.68
N ASP A 136 -8.30 -7.63 -8.62
CA ASP A 136 -8.31 -7.11 -7.26
C ASP A 136 -6.88 -6.79 -6.77
N PRO A 137 -6.66 -5.65 -6.05
CA PRO A 137 -5.34 -5.27 -5.55
C PRO A 137 -4.63 -6.36 -4.75
N ARG A 138 -5.35 -7.15 -3.95
CA ARG A 138 -4.77 -8.25 -3.17
C ARG A 138 -4.23 -9.36 -4.05
N GLN A 139 -4.90 -9.66 -5.16
CA GLN A 139 -4.43 -10.64 -6.12
C GLN A 139 -3.17 -10.14 -6.82
N ILE A 140 -3.15 -8.88 -7.24
CA ILE A 140 -2.00 -8.25 -7.88
C ILE A 140 -0.78 -8.30 -6.96
N CYS A 141 -0.93 -7.97 -5.67
CA CYS A 141 0.14 -8.05 -4.67
C CYS A 141 0.73 -9.46 -4.48
N ARG A 142 -0.05 -10.53 -4.75
CA ARG A 142 0.46 -11.92 -4.63
C ARG A 142 1.25 -12.36 -5.84
N GLU A 143 0.88 -11.87 -7.02
CA GLU A 143 1.48 -12.26 -8.30
C GLU A 143 2.70 -11.40 -8.65
N ARG A 144 2.80 -10.20 -8.07
CA ARG A 144 3.78 -9.19 -8.44
C ARG A 144 4.62 -8.75 -7.24
N ARG A 145 5.62 -7.92 -7.52
CA ARG A 145 6.57 -7.36 -6.56
C ARG A 145 6.37 -5.85 -6.44
N ASP A 146 5.13 -5.41 -6.30
CA ASP A 146 4.83 -4.03 -5.95
C ASP A 146 4.68 -3.96 -4.42
N ASP A 147 5.08 -2.84 -3.83
CA ASP A 147 4.92 -2.56 -2.40
C ASP A 147 3.58 -1.90 -2.13
N LEU A 148 3.14 -1.02 -3.05
CA LEU A 148 1.84 -0.35 -3.02
C LEU A 148 1.11 -0.54 -4.35
N ILE A 149 -0.21 -0.73 -4.26
CA ILE A 149 -1.14 -0.63 -5.39
C ILE A 149 -2.04 0.57 -5.16
N VAL A 150 -2.04 1.52 -6.08
CA VAL A 150 -2.89 2.72 -6.03
C VAL A 150 -3.80 2.74 -7.25
N THR A 151 -5.11 2.70 -7.01
CA THR A 151 -6.11 2.60 -8.07
C THR A 151 -7.16 3.70 -7.98
N ILE A 152 -7.68 4.10 -9.14
CA ILE A 152 -8.91 4.89 -9.23
C ILE A 152 -10.07 3.89 -9.23
N ASP A 153 -10.99 4.00 -8.27
CA ASP A 153 -12.08 3.06 -8.09
C ASP A 153 -13.37 3.76 -7.60
N TYR A 154 -14.47 3.01 -7.58
CA TYR A 154 -15.76 3.48 -7.07
C TYR A 154 -16.21 2.67 -5.86
N PHE A 155 -16.86 3.34 -4.91
CA PHE A 155 -17.47 2.71 -3.75
C PHE A 155 -18.98 2.91 -3.80
N PRO A 156 -19.78 1.94 -3.31
CA PRO A 156 -21.24 2.00 -3.40
C PRO A 156 -21.85 3.24 -2.70
N ASP A 157 -21.17 3.76 -1.68
CA ASP A 157 -21.64 4.91 -0.89
C ASP A 157 -21.13 6.26 -1.43
N ARG A 158 -20.52 6.30 -2.62
CA ARG A 158 -19.95 7.50 -3.23
C ARG A 158 -20.23 7.59 -4.72
N GLU A 159 -20.63 8.77 -5.18
CA GLU A 159 -20.85 9.03 -6.60
C GLU A 159 -19.53 9.30 -7.35
N ASP A 160 -18.61 10.02 -6.71
CA ASP A 160 -17.32 10.37 -7.31
C ASP A 160 -16.28 9.23 -7.21
N PRO A 161 -15.38 9.11 -8.21
CA PRO A 161 -14.25 8.18 -8.12
C PRO A 161 -13.32 8.57 -6.96
N VAL A 162 -12.68 7.57 -6.39
CA VAL A 162 -11.75 7.72 -5.27
C VAL A 162 -10.39 7.11 -5.60
N VAL A 163 -9.36 7.61 -4.92
CA VAL A 163 -8.05 6.96 -4.88
C VAL A 163 -8.10 5.90 -3.79
N ALA A 164 -8.22 4.65 -4.20
CA ALA A 164 -8.08 3.49 -3.35
C ALA A 164 -6.61 3.07 -3.30
N THR A 165 -6.14 2.63 -2.14
CA THR A 165 -4.76 2.18 -1.98
C THR A 165 -4.70 0.88 -1.21
N TYR A 166 -3.83 -0.01 -1.65
CA TYR A 166 -3.56 -1.28 -1.00
C TYR A 166 -2.07 -1.42 -0.76
N ASP A 167 -1.73 -1.80 0.47
CA ASP A 167 -0.38 -2.07 0.92
C ASP A 167 -0.09 -3.56 0.79
N CYS A 168 0.80 -3.91 -0.15
CA CYS A 168 1.17 -5.29 -0.41
C CYS A 168 2.05 -5.88 0.69
N LEU A 169 2.83 -5.04 1.38
CA LEU A 169 3.69 -5.43 2.49
C LEU A 169 2.85 -5.75 3.72
N LEU A 170 1.76 -5.03 3.96
CA LEU A 170 0.86 -5.29 5.09
C LEU A 170 -0.32 -6.21 4.73
N ASP A 171 -0.49 -6.58 3.45
CA ASP A 171 -1.66 -7.27 2.90
C ASP A 171 -2.99 -6.62 3.33
N ARG A 172 -3.09 -5.30 3.19
CA ARG A 172 -4.21 -4.51 3.71
C ARG A 172 -4.51 -3.27 2.87
N ALA A 173 -5.78 -2.89 2.79
CA ALA A 173 -6.20 -1.59 2.26
C ALA A 173 -5.79 -0.44 3.20
N LEU A 174 -5.23 0.63 2.62
CA LEU A 174 -4.96 1.90 3.30
C LEU A 174 -6.16 2.85 3.17
N GLY A 175 -6.04 4.05 3.73
CA GLY A 175 -7.09 5.07 3.66
C GLY A 175 -7.56 5.36 2.22
N VAL A 176 -8.88 5.56 2.07
CA VAL A 176 -9.51 5.98 0.82
C VAL A 176 -9.49 7.50 0.72
N ARG A 177 -9.06 8.05 -0.42
CA ARG A 177 -8.94 9.49 -0.66
C ARG A 177 -9.80 9.95 -1.83
N SER A 178 -10.15 11.23 -1.90
CA SER A 178 -10.85 11.78 -3.07
C SER A 178 -9.99 11.65 -4.34
N SER A 179 -10.63 11.62 -5.52
CA SER A 179 -9.95 11.64 -6.82
C SER A 179 -8.94 12.79 -6.99
N SER A 180 -9.18 13.93 -6.33
CA SER A 180 -8.25 15.07 -6.33
C SER A 180 -6.85 14.71 -5.83
N ALA A 181 -6.75 13.72 -4.93
CA ALA A 181 -5.49 13.26 -4.37
C ALA A 181 -4.51 12.71 -5.43
N ALA A 182 -5.02 12.26 -6.59
CA ALA A 182 -4.19 11.83 -7.73
C ALA A 182 -3.22 12.92 -8.22
N ARG A 183 -3.51 14.20 -7.96
CA ARG A 183 -2.70 15.36 -8.37
C ARG A 183 -1.86 15.95 -7.22
N GLU A 184 -1.92 15.38 -6.03
CA GLU A 184 -1.25 15.93 -4.86
C GLU A 184 0.23 15.52 -4.81
N PRO A 185 1.20 16.46 -4.89
CA PRO A 185 2.63 16.13 -4.94
C PRO A 185 3.16 15.34 -3.74
N GLY A 186 2.43 15.33 -2.62
CA GLY A 186 2.77 14.61 -1.39
C GLY A 186 2.11 13.24 -1.24
N LEU A 187 1.30 12.78 -2.22
CA LEU A 187 0.49 11.56 -2.08
C LEU A 187 1.34 10.34 -1.67
N VAL A 188 2.41 10.06 -2.40
CA VAL A 188 3.27 8.89 -2.13
C VAL A 188 3.89 8.95 -0.74
N LYS A 189 4.35 10.14 -0.33
CA LYS A 189 4.88 10.37 1.01
C LYS A 189 3.82 10.05 2.08
N VAL A 190 2.61 10.56 1.92
CA VAL A 190 1.51 10.34 2.86
C VAL A 190 1.16 8.85 2.95
N LEU A 191 1.09 8.14 1.82
CA LEU A 191 0.83 6.70 1.78
C LEU A 191 1.93 5.90 2.48
N TRP A 192 3.19 6.26 2.25
CA TRP A 192 4.33 5.59 2.89
C TRP A 192 4.43 5.93 4.38
N ASP A 193 4.11 7.15 4.79
CA ASP A 193 4.03 7.54 6.19
C ASP A 193 2.92 6.77 6.93
N GLU A 194 1.78 6.52 6.26
CA GLU A 194 0.69 5.67 6.78
C GLU A 194 1.16 4.22 6.96
N HIS A 195 1.86 3.64 5.98
CA HIS A 195 2.52 2.34 6.10
C HIS A 195 3.45 2.29 7.32
N ARG A 196 4.38 3.26 7.44
CA ARG A 196 5.35 3.33 8.54
C ARG A 196 4.68 3.51 9.90
N GLU A 197 3.58 4.25 9.97
CA GLU A 197 2.76 4.37 11.18
C GLU A 197 2.14 3.04 11.58
N LEU A 198 1.58 2.28 10.63
CA LEU A 198 1.03 0.95 10.90
C LEU A 198 2.09 -0.03 11.39
N VAL A 199 3.27 -0.03 10.76
CA VAL A 199 4.42 -0.84 11.21
C VAL A 199 4.85 -0.45 12.62
N ARG A 200 4.94 0.86 12.93
CA ARG A 200 5.25 1.35 14.28
C ARG A 200 4.20 0.95 15.33
N ARG A 201 2.94 0.78 14.92
CA ARG A 201 1.86 0.25 15.78
C ARG A 201 1.89 -1.27 15.94
N GLY A 202 2.86 -1.95 15.34
CA GLY A 202 3.03 -3.40 15.45
C GLY A 202 2.25 -4.20 14.42
N VAL A 203 1.76 -3.58 13.34
CA VAL A 203 1.28 -4.35 12.19
C VAL A 203 2.50 -5.00 11.54
N GLU A 204 2.55 -6.34 11.58
CA GLU A 204 3.67 -7.06 10.99
C GLU A 204 3.64 -6.94 9.46
N GLU A 205 4.77 -6.53 8.91
CA GLU A 205 5.01 -6.69 7.48
C GLU A 205 4.96 -8.17 7.15
N ARG A 206 4.10 -8.52 6.20
CA ARG A 206 4.12 -9.79 5.52
C ARG A 206 5.52 -9.90 4.93
N ARG A 207 6.39 -10.66 5.61
CA ARG A 207 7.74 -11.00 5.12
C ARG A 207 7.58 -11.55 3.71
N ALA A 208 7.70 -10.68 2.72
CA ALA A 208 7.55 -11.00 1.32
C ALA A 208 8.80 -11.79 0.93
N GLY A 209 8.80 -13.07 1.32
CA GLY A 209 9.92 -13.98 1.17
C GLY A 209 11.26 -13.28 1.31
N LEU A 210 11.66 -12.95 2.55
CA LEU A 210 13.09 -12.82 2.89
C LEU A 210 13.79 -13.88 2.06
N GLY A 211 14.59 -13.43 1.09
CA GLY A 211 15.09 -14.23 -0.03
C GLY A 211 16.03 -15.32 0.45
N ILE A 212 15.50 -16.31 1.16
CA ILE A 212 16.16 -17.58 1.40
C ILE A 212 16.11 -18.24 0.03
N ASN A 213 17.19 -18.00 -0.71
CA ASN A 213 17.51 -18.64 -1.97
C ASN A 213 17.05 -20.11 -1.87
N PRO A 214 16.26 -20.64 -2.83
CA PRO A 214 15.72 -22.01 -2.74
C PRO A 214 16.80 -23.06 -2.42
N LYS A 215 18.05 -22.81 -2.82
CA LYS A 215 19.22 -23.63 -2.46
C LYS A 215 19.52 -23.67 -0.95
N VAL A 216 19.33 -22.56 -0.24
CA VAL A 216 19.47 -22.47 1.23
C VAL A 216 18.31 -23.19 1.94
N ARG A 217 17.10 -23.15 1.37
CA ARG A 217 15.96 -23.94 1.88
C ARG A 217 16.24 -25.44 1.81
N THR A 218 16.76 -25.94 0.69
CA THR A 218 17.11 -27.37 0.56
C THR A 218 18.26 -27.74 1.51
N GLY A 219 19.25 -26.86 1.69
CA GLY A 219 20.34 -27.06 2.64
C GLY A 219 19.89 -27.08 4.12
N LEU A 220 18.96 -26.21 4.51
CA LEU A 220 18.41 -26.18 5.87
C LEU A 220 17.54 -27.39 6.19
N ILE A 221 16.73 -27.87 5.22
CA ILE A 221 15.89 -29.06 5.41
C ILE A 221 16.77 -30.32 5.51
N ALA A 222 17.81 -30.43 4.66
CA ALA A 222 18.75 -31.53 4.73
C ALA A 222 19.61 -31.51 6.02
N GLY A 223 20.07 -30.32 6.43
CA GLY A 223 20.88 -30.15 7.65
C GLY A 223 20.08 -30.40 8.94
N GLY A 224 18.81 -29.97 8.99
CA GLY A 224 17.94 -30.15 10.16
C GLY A 224 17.61 -31.61 10.44
N ALA A 225 17.41 -32.42 9.40
CA ALA A 225 17.13 -33.85 9.54
C ALA A 225 18.33 -34.61 10.13
N ILE A 226 19.56 -34.28 9.69
CA ILE A 226 20.79 -34.90 10.21
C ILE A 226 20.99 -34.56 11.68
N LEU A 227 20.72 -33.31 12.07
CA LEU A 227 20.86 -32.86 13.44
C LEU A 227 19.86 -33.56 14.37
N ALA A 228 18.59 -33.66 13.95
CA ALA A 228 17.55 -34.36 14.71
C ALA A 228 17.87 -35.85 14.91
N ILE A 229 18.28 -36.53 13.84
CA ILE A 229 18.68 -37.96 13.89
C ILE A 229 19.91 -38.13 14.77
N GLY A 230 20.93 -37.29 14.63
CA GLY A 230 22.13 -37.31 15.46
C GLY A 230 21.83 -37.14 16.95
N THR A 231 20.97 -36.17 17.30
CA THR A 231 20.54 -35.98 18.70
C THR A 231 19.70 -37.14 19.23
N ALA A 232 18.82 -37.73 18.42
CA ALA A 232 18.01 -38.87 18.84
C ALA A 232 18.88 -40.10 19.11
N VAL A 233 19.84 -40.39 18.24
CA VAL A 233 20.79 -41.51 18.43
C VAL A 233 21.69 -41.26 19.65
N ALA A 234 22.20 -40.03 19.82
CA ALA A 234 23.01 -39.68 20.99
C ALA A 234 22.24 -39.82 22.31
N LEU A 235 20.96 -39.45 22.34
CA LEU A 235 20.09 -39.61 23.52
C LEU A 235 19.83 -41.10 23.83
N ILE A 236 19.63 -41.93 22.81
CA ILE A 236 19.42 -43.38 23.00
C ILE A 236 20.69 -44.04 23.57
N VAL A 237 21.86 -43.71 23.02
CA VAL A 237 23.14 -44.24 23.51
C VAL A 237 23.44 -43.76 24.94
N ALA A 238 23.18 -42.48 25.24
CA ALA A 238 23.35 -41.94 26.58
C ALA A 238 22.40 -42.59 27.60
N SER A 239 21.17 -42.93 27.19
CA SER A 239 20.20 -43.65 28.03
C SER A 239 20.60 -45.11 28.27
N ALA A 240 21.19 -45.78 27.28
CA ALA A 240 21.57 -47.19 27.39
C ALA A 240 22.81 -47.41 28.28
N LEU A 241 23.62 -46.38 28.49
CA LEU A 241 24.80 -46.44 29.37
C LEU A 241 24.51 -46.14 30.83
N ARG A 242 23.24 -45.89 31.22
CA ARG A 242 22.86 -45.87 32.63
C ARG A 242 23.03 -47.28 33.19
N THR A 243 24.14 -47.47 33.89
CA THR A 243 24.44 -48.65 34.67
C THR A 243 23.46 -48.71 35.82
N GLU A 244 22.39 -49.49 35.66
CA GLU A 244 21.50 -49.83 36.76
C GLU A 244 22.29 -50.66 37.77
N THR A 245 22.65 -50.02 38.89
CA THR A 245 23.20 -50.69 40.06
C THR A 245 22.04 -51.34 40.80
N ALA A 246 21.75 -52.60 40.45
CA ALA A 246 20.77 -53.40 41.16
C ALA A 246 21.32 -53.78 42.54
N VAL A 247 20.83 -53.13 43.59
CA VAL A 247 21.09 -53.54 44.98
C VAL A 247 20.14 -54.70 45.30
N ILE A 248 20.67 -55.93 45.24
CA ILE A 248 19.96 -57.12 45.70
C ILE A 248 20.09 -57.17 47.23
N THR A 249 19.07 -56.70 47.94
CA THR A 249 18.92 -56.95 49.37
C THR A 249 18.37 -58.36 49.58
N VAL A 250 19.21 -59.28 50.06
CA VAL A 250 18.79 -60.60 50.55
C VAL A 250 18.59 -60.48 52.08
N GLY A 251 17.36 -60.72 52.54
CA GLY A 251 17.01 -60.80 53.96
C GLY A 251 17.05 -62.24 54.48
N PRO A 252 17.30 -62.44 55.79
CA PRO A 252 17.42 -63.76 56.44
C PRO A 252 16.10 -64.53 56.53
#